data_AF-A0A2D8MCR4-F1
#
_entry.id   AF-A0A2D8MCR4-F1
#
_cell.length_a   1.000
_cell.length_b   1.000
_cell.length_c   1.000
_cell.angle_alpha   90.00
_cell.angle_beta   90.00
_cell.angle_gamma   90.00
#
_symmetry.space_group_name_H-M   'P 1'
#
loop_
_entity.id
_entity.type
_entity.pdbx_description
1 polymer ?
#
loop_
_entity_poly.entity_id
_entity_poly.type
_entity_poly.pdbx_seq_one_letter_code
_entity_poly.pdbx_strand_id
1 'polypeptide(L)'
;MLSLDALRRYLAIVIPAHLAWEFAHMPLYTIWHEGTVGEILFAGLHCTGGDILIALSTLVGSLLLVGGNWPVDRAAARWVAIVTLLAGIGYTIFSEWLNVEVREAWAYTARMPILPLVGTGLSPVLQWLIIPLLGFWWAIKPFRKEA
;
A
#
# COMPACT_ATOMS: atom_id res chain seq x y z
N MET A 1 0.85 17.56 -17.45
CA MET A 1 1.04 18.39 -16.24
C MET A 1 0.54 17.60 -15.04
N LEU A 2 1.32 17.55 -13.96
CA LEU A 2 0.95 16.81 -12.74
C LEU A 2 -0.25 17.48 -12.04
N SER A 3 -1.32 16.73 -11.77
CA SER A 3 -2.50 17.23 -11.06
C SER A 3 -2.34 17.11 -9.54
N LEU A 4 -2.17 18.25 -8.85
CA LEU A 4 -2.10 18.29 -7.39
C LEU A 4 -3.40 17.82 -6.73
N ASP A 5 -4.56 18.08 -7.35
CA ASP A 5 -5.84 17.67 -6.78
C ASP A 5 -6.05 16.16 -6.82
N ALA A 6 -5.63 15.51 -7.91
CA ALA A 6 -5.67 14.06 -8.00
C ALA A 6 -4.69 13.42 -7.01
N LEU A 7 -3.51 14.01 -6.81
CA LEU A 7 -2.57 13.57 -5.77
C LEU A 7 -3.17 13.70 -4.36
N ARG A 8 -3.76 14.86 -4.03
CA ARG A 8 -4.42 15.07 -2.73
C ARG A 8 -5.52 14.04 -2.48
N ARG A 9 -6.35 13.76 -3.49
CA ARG A 9 -7.40 12.75 -3.41
C ARG A 9 -6.83 11.36 -3.21
N TYR A 10 -5.80 10.98 -3.97
CA TYR A 10 -5.12 9.71 -3.80
C TYR A 10 -4.62 9.55 -2.35
N LEU A 11 -3.86 10.53 -1.85
CA LEU A 11 -3.27 10.49 -0.52
C LEU A 11 -4.32 10.54 0.60
N ALA A 12 -5.43 11.26 0.41
CA ALA A 12 -6.54 11.31 1.35
C ALA A 12 -7.21 9.94 1.57
N ILE A 13 -7.04 9.00 0.64
CA ILE A 13 -7.49 7.61 0.81
C ILE A 13 -6.35 6.73 1.30
N VAL A 14 -5.20 6.78 0.64
CA VAL A 14 -4.10 5.84 0.87
C VAL A 14 -3.56 5.93 2.30
N ILE A 15 -3.32 7.13 2.83
CA ILE A 15 -2.76 7.33 4.17
C ILE A 15 -3.65 6.72 5.26
N PRO A 16 -4.93 7.13 5.43
CA PRO A 16 -5.77 6.58 6.47
C PRO A 16 -6.11 5.11 6.25
N ALA A 17 -6.21 4.66 4.98
CA ALA A 17 -6.51 3.26 4.69
C ALA A 17 -5.36 2.34 5.10
N HIS A 18 -4.09 2.71 4.87
CA HIS A 18 -2.95 1.91 5.33
C HIS A 18 -2.95 1.83 6.86
N LEU A 19 -3.11 2.97 7.54
CA LEU A 19 -3.18 2.99 9.01
C LEU A 19 -4.29 2.08 9.55
N ALA A 20 -5.49 2.19 8.99
CA ALA A 20 -6.62 1.36 9.40
C ALA A 20 -6.36 -0.13 9.11
N TRP A 21 -5.75 -0.45 7.98
CA TRP A 21 -5.44 -1.81 7.57
C TRP A 21 -4.41 -2.47 8.50
N GLU A 22 -3.33 -1.76 8.81
CA GLU A 22 -2.28 -2.23 9.72
C GLU A 22 -2.86 -2.63 11.08
N PHE A 23 -3.64 -1.74 11.71
CA PHE A 23 -4.25 -2.05 13.00
C PHE A 23 -5.34 -3.13 12.91
N ALA A 24 -6.12 -3.17 11.83
CA ALA A 24 -7.17 -4.17 11.65
C ALA A 24 -6.60 -5.59 11.47
N HIS A 25 -5.44 -5.73 10.81
CA HIS A 25 -4.82 -7.02 10.51
C HIS A 25 -3.64 -7.38 11.40
N MET A 26 -3.26 -6.51 12.34
CA MET A 26 -2.24 -6.81 13.35
C MET A 26 -2.47 -8.13 14.12
N PRO A 27 -3.71 -8.58 14.42
CA PRO A 27 -3.96 -9.88 15.05
C PRO A 27 -3.50 -11.10 14.23
N LEU A 28 -3.11 -10.92 12.97
CA LEU A 28 -2.51 -11.97 12.13
C LEU A 28 -1.01 -12.15 12.40
N TYR A 29 -0.38 -11.24 13.14
CA TYR A 29 1.04 -11.27 13.52
C TYR A 29 1.21 -11.62 15.01
N THR A 30 2.32 -12.27 15.35
CA THR A 30 2.57 -12.72 16.74
C THR A 30 2.68 -11.56 17.73
N ILE A 31 3.18 -10.41 17.28
CA ILE A 31 3.35 -9.18 18.09
C ILE A 31 2.04 -8.72 18.75
N TRP A 32 0.88 -9.00 18.15
CA TRP A 32 -0.42 -8.67 18.76
C TRP A 32 -0.67 -9.43 20.07
N HIS A 33 -0.13 -10.65 20.17
CA HIS A 33 -0.33 -11.53 21.31
C HIS A 33 0.82 -11.48 22.32
N GLU A 34 2.03 -11.23 21.84
CA GLU A 34 3.27 -11.31 22.62
C GLU A 34 3.83 -9.93 22.99
N GLY A 35 3.53 -8.91 22.20
CA GLY A 35 4.03 -7.55 22.37
C GLY A 35 3.27 -6.76 23.43
N THR A 36 3.96 -5.78 24.01
CA THR A 36 3.36 -4.74 24.84
C THR A 36 2.53 -3.77 24.00
N VAL A 37 1.65 -3.00 24.66
CA VAL A 37 0.86 -1.94 23.99
C VAL A 37 1.77 -0.95 23.26
N GLY A 38 2.92 -0.60 23.83
CA GLY A 38 3.89 0.31 23.21
C GLY A 38 4.50 -0.27 21.93
N GLU A 39 4.86 -1.55 21.94
CA GLU A 39 5.41 -2.25 20.76
C GLU A 39 4.37 -2.41 19.65
N ILE A 40 3.12 -2.74 20.01
CA ILE A 40 1.98 -2.80 19.09
C ILE A 40 1.74 -1.45 18.41
N LEU A 41 1.69 -0.36 19.19
CA LEU A 41 1.51 0.99 18.66
C LEU A 41 2.68 1.42 17.78
N PHE A 42 3.92 1.15 18.23
CA PHE A 42 5.11 1.46 17.46
C PHE A 42 5.14 0.69 16.14
N ALA A 43 4.86 -0.62 16.16
CA ALA A 43 4.81 -1.45 14.96
C ALA A 43 3.77 -0.93 13.97
N GLY A 44 2.52 -0.69 14.42
CA GLY A 44 1.47 -0.16 13.54
C GLY A 44 1.84 1.18 12.90
N LEU A 45 2.42 2.11 13.66
CA LEU A 45 2.86 3.40 13.14
C LEU A 45 4.10 3.29 12.22
N HIS A 46 5.06 2.45 12.58
CA HIS A 46 6.27 2.22 11.80
C HIS A 46 5.96 1.57 10.45
N CYS A 47 5.14 0.52 10.44
CA CYS A 47 4.67 -0.15 9.22
C CYS A 47 3.87 0.81 8.34
N THR A 48 2.89 1.54 8.92
CA THR A 48 2.12 2.55 8.19
C THR A 48 3.03 3.61 7.55
N GLY A 49 4.03 4.09 8.30
CA GLY A 49 5.01 5.05 7.79
C GLY A 49 5.79 4.49 6.60
N GLY A 50 6.24 3.24 6.70
CA GLY A 50 6.87 2.49 5.62
C GLY A 50 5.99 2.38 4.38
N ASP A 51 4.74 1.93 4.54
CA ASP A 51 3.79 1.80 3.45
C ASP A 51 3.51 3.11 2.73
N ILE A 52 3.34 4.21 3.47
CA ILE A 52 3.14 5.54 2.87
C ILE A 52 4.37 5.94 2.05
N LEU A 53 5.58 5.70 2.53
CA LEU A 53 6.80 6.00 1.79
C LEU A 53 6.93 5.16 0.52
N ILE A 54 6.60 3.87 0.59
CA ILE A 54 6.62 2.98 -0.58
C ILE A 54 5.52 3.43 -1.56
N ALA A 55 4.32 3.80 -1.08
CA ALA A 55 3.20 4.20 -1.93
C ALA A 55 3.52 5.51 -2.67
N LEU A 56 4.16 6.46 -1.98
CA LEU A 56 4.67 7.67 -2.60
C LEU A 56 5.77 7.37 -3.63
N SER A 57 6.74 6.53 -3.28
CA SER A 57 7.87 6.20 -4.15
C SER A 57 7.41 5.50 -5.43
N THR A 58 6.53 4.52 -5.30
CA THR A 58 5.97 3.75 -6.42
C THR A 58 5.06 4.62 -7.30
N LEU A 59 4.25 5.49 -6.70
CA LEU A 59 3.42 6.44 -7.43
C LEU A 59 4.27 7.45 -8.22
N VAL A 60 5.24 8.09 -7.56
CA VAL A 60 6.14 9.07 -8.20
C VAL A 60 6.94 8.41 -9.31
N GLY A 61 7.53 7.24 -9.06
CA GLY A 61 8.24 6.48 -10.09
C GLY A 61 7.34 6.17 -11.30
N SER A 62 6.10 5.72 -11.05
CA SER A 62 5.12 5.47 -12.12
C SER A 62 4.75 6.72 -12.90
N LEU A 63 4.55 7.85 -12.23
CA LEU A 63 4.25 9.12 -12.87
C LEU A 63 5.41 9.60 -13.76
N LEU A 64 6.65 9.39 -13.34
CA LEU A 64 7.84 9.72 -14.12
C LEU A 64 8.00 8.80 -15.35
N LEU A 65 7.70 7.51 -15.20
CA LEU A 65 7.87 6.52 -16.27
C LEU A 65 6.75 6.55 -17.31
N VAL A 66 5.50 6.69 -16.87
CA VAL A 66 4.30 6.50 -17.71
C VAL A 66 3.20 7.54 -17.48
N GLY A 67 3.48 8.63 -16.75
CA GLY A 67 2.48 9.59 -16.27
C GLY A 67 2.11 10.75 -17.19
N GLY A 68 2.49 10.75 -18.46
CA GLY A 68 2.32 11.85 -19.45
C GLY A 68 1.26 12.92 -19.11
N ASN A 69 0.00 12.69 -19.52
CA ASN A 69 -1.14 13.58 -19.22
C ASN A 69 -2.02 13.05 -18.08
N TRP A 70 -1.43 12.33 -17.13
CA TRP A 70 -2.13 11.87 -15.93
C TRP A 70 -2.70 13.06 -15.14
N PRO A 71 -3.93 12.99 -14.59
CA PRO A 71 -4.87 11.86 -14.64
C PRO A 71 -5.89 11.95 -15.79
N VAL A 72 -5.76 12.93 -16.69
CA VAL A 72 -6.76 13.27 -17.71
C VAL A 72 -6.77 12.22 -18.83
N ASP A 73 -5.59 11.84 -19.29
CA ASP A 73 -5.47 10.77 -20.28
C ASP A 73 -5.74 9.40 -19.65
N ARG A 74 -6.71 8.66 -20.19
CA ARG A 74 -7.15 7.38 -19.64
C ARG A 74 -6.08 6.30 -19.74
N ALA A 75 -5.27 6.32 -20.80
CA ALA A 75 -4.20 5.35 -20.97
C ALA A 75 -3.09 5.59 -19.93
N ALA A 76 -2.65 6.84 -19.76
CA ALA A 76 -1.70 7.24 -18.72
C ALA A 76 -2.24 6.93 -17.31
N ALA A 77 -3.51 7.24 -17.02
CA ALA A 77 -4.16 6.89 -15.75
C ALA A 77 -4.09 5.38 -15.46
N ARG A 78 -4.41 4.55 -16.45
CA ARG A 78 -4.34 3.09 -16.33
C ARG A 78 -2.90 2.61 -16.14
N TRP A 79 -1.95 3.10 -16.91
CA TRP A 79 -0.55 2.68 -16.84
C TRP A 79 0.11 3.09 -15.52
N VAL A 80 -0.13 4.31 -15.04
CA VAL A 80 0.36 4.75 -13.72
C VAL A 80 -0.17 3.82 -12.63
N ALA A 81 -1.46 3.48 -12.65
CA ALA A 81 -2.03 2.57 -11.67
C ALA A 81 -1.41 1.16 -11.73
N ILE A 82 -1.26 0.59 -12.93
CA ILE A 82 -0.65 -0.74 -13.12
C ILE A 82 0.80 -0.76 -12.62
N VAL A 83 1.62 0.21 -13.04
CA VAL A 83 3.03 0.26 -12.64
C VAL A 83 3.16 0.49 -11.13
N THR A 84 2.30 1.34 -10.54
CA THR A 84 2.29 1.58 -9.09
C THR A 84 1.96 0.30 -8.32
N LEU A 85 0.91 -0.42 -8.74
CA LEU A 85 0.49 -1.69 -8.14
C LEU A 85 1.57 -2.76 -8.25
N LEU A 86 2.15 -2.94 -9.44
CA LEU A 86 3.20 -3.94 -9.65
C LEU A 86 4.45 -3.64 -8.83
N ALA A 87 4.88 -2.39 -8.80
CA ALA A 87 6.03 -1.96 -8.00
C ALA A 87 5.76 -2.13 -6.50
N GLY A 88 4.56 -1.75 -6.04
CA GLY A 88 4.12 -1.93 -4.66
C GLY A 88 4.11 -3.38 -4.23
N ILE A 89 3.35 -4.23 -4.93
CA ILE A 89 3.25 -5.67 -4.65
C ILE A 89 4.63 -6.34 -4.73
N GLY A 90 5.44 -6.01 -5.74
CA GLY A 90 6.80 -6.53 -5.88
C GLY A 90 7.67 -6.16 -4.69
N TYR A 91 7.60 -4.91 -4.23
CA TYR A 91 8.30 -4.48 -3.03
C TYR A 91 7.79 -5.20 -1.78
N THR A 92 6.48 -5.35 -1.59
CA THR A 92 5.88 -6.04 -0.44
C THR A 92 6.33 -7.49 -0.35
N ILE A 93 6.32 -8.23 -1.47
CA ILE A 93 6.80 -9.61 -1.51
C ILE A 93 8.27 -9.67 -1.09
N PHE A 94 9.10 -8.77 -1.64
CA PHE A 94 10.51 -8.67 -1.29
C PHE A 94 10.73 -8.31 0.19
N SER A 95 9.98 -7.33 0.73
CA SER A 95 10.14 -6.86 2.10
C SER A 95 9.66 -7.88 3.11
N GLU A 96 8.57 -8.58 2.85
CA GLU A 96 8.07 -9.64 3.72
C GLU A 96 9.04 -10.82 3.74
N TRP A 97 9.55 -11.25 2.58
CA TRP A 97 10.59 -12.29 2.54
C TRP A 97 11.83 -11.89 3.35
N LEU A 98 12.31 -10.65 3.17
CA LEU A 98 13.48 -10.16 3.88
C LEU A 98 13.27 -10.11 5.40
N ASN A 99 12.08 -9.72 5.86
CA ASN A 99 11.83 -9.55 7.29
C ASN A 99 11.39 -10.83 7.99
N VAL A 100 10.65 -11.72 7.32
CA VAL A 100 10.20 -12.99 7.90
C VAL A 100 11.29 -14.06 7.83
N GLU A 101 11.89 -14.29 6.65
CA GLU A 101 12.79 -15.42 6.42
C GLU A 101 14.26 -15.09 6.70
N VAL A 102 14.69 -13.87 6.37
CA VAL A 102 16.12 -13.51 6.45
C VAL A 102 16.46 -12.84 7.77
N ARG A 103 15.63 -11.91 8.22
CA ARG A 103 15.88 -11.11 9.43
C ARG A 103 15.14 -11.63 10.66
N GLU A 104 14.14 -12.48 10.48
CA GLU A 104 13.24 -12.96 11.54
C GLU A 104 12.71 -11.81 12.42
N ALA A 105 12.49 -10.64 11.80
CA ALA A 105 12.10 -9.42 12.49
C ALA A 105 10.64 -9.46 12.96
N TRP A 106 9.79 -10.24 12.28
CA TRP A 106 8.43 -10.54 12.70
C TRP A 106 7.98 -11.90 12.17
N ALA A 107 6.94 -12.44 12.80
CA ALA A 107 6.37 -13.73 12.46
C ALA A 107 4.84 -13.67 12.31
N TYR A 108 4.32 -14.51 11.42
CA TYR A 108 2.89 -14.71 11.25
C TYR A 108 2.32 -15.68 12.29
N THR A 109 1.06 -15.45 12.66
CA THR A 109 0.28 -16.45 13.40
C THR A 109 -0.22 -17.56 12.46
N ALA A 110 -0.64 -18.69 13.02
CA ALA A 110 -1.27 -19.77 12.26
C ALA A 110 -2.56 -19.37 11.51
N ARG A 111 -3.14 -18.20 11.83
CA ARG A 111 -4.34 -17.68 11.17
C ARG A 111 -4.05 -16.91 9.89
N MET A 112 -2.81 -16.52 9.65
CA MET A 112 -2.41 -15.78 8.45
C MET A 112 -2.37 -16.73 7.24
N PRO A 113 -3.21 -16.54 6.22
CA PRO A 113 -3.08 -17.29 4.98
C PRO A 113 -1.79 -16.88 4.27
N ILE A 114 -1.04 -17.84 3.74
CA ILE A 114 0.22 -17.60 3.03
C ILE A 114 0.05 -17.92 1.56
N LEU A 115 0.62 -17.09 0.68
CA LEU A 115 0.68 -17.37 -0.75
C LEU A 115 1.75 -18.45 -1.01
N PRO A 116 1.37 -19.64 -1.51
CA PRO A 116 2.25 -20.80 -1.55
C PRO A 116 3.46 -20.65 -2.48
N LEU A 117 3.38 -19.75 -3.47
CA LEU A 117 4.46 -19.53 -4.43
C LEU A 117 5.56 -18.60 -3.93
N VAL A 118 5.24 -17.70 -2.99
CA VAL A 118 6.14 -16.62 -2.56
C VAL A 118 6.42 -16.62 -1.05
N GLY A 119 5.70 -17.43 -0.26
CA GLY A 119 5.85 -17.46 1.20
C GLY A 119 5.33 -16.20 1.91
N THR A 120 4.82 -15.22 1.16
CA THR A 120 4.29 -13.97 1.69
C THR A 120 2.89 -14.14 2.24
N GLY A 121 2.61 -13.51 3.38
CA GLY A 121 1.27 -13.43 3.96
C GLY A 121 0.26 -12.75 3.01
N LEU A 122 -0.99 -13.19 3.03
CA LEU A 122 -2.04 -12.70 2.14
C LEU A 122 -2.44 -11.25 2.47
N SER A 123 -2.46 -10.87 3.74
CA SER A 123 -2.92 -9.52 4.16
C SER A 123 -2.07 -8.38 3.56
N PRO A 124 -0.72 -8.38 3.62
CA PRO A 124 0.11 -7.37 2.95
C PRO A 124 -0.12 -7.30 1.44
N VAL A 125 -0.34 -8.43 0.77
CA VAL A 125 -0.61 -8.44 -0.67
C VAL A 125 -1.98 -7.84 -0.97
N LEU A 126 -3.00 -8.15 -0.16
CA LEU A 126 -4.33 -7.56 -0.28
C LEU A 126 -4.32 -6.06 0.02
N GLN A 127 -3.52 -5.61 1.00
CA GLN A 127 -3.30 -4.20 1.32
C GLN A 127 -2.85 -3.43 0.07
N TRP A 128 -1.80 -3.95 -0.58
CA TRP A 128 -1.20 -3.36 -1.76
C TRP A 128 -2.02 -3.49 -3.04
N LEU A 129 -3.00 -4.39 -3.06
CA LEU A 129 -4.01 -4.43 -4.12
C LEU A 129 -5.14 -3.42 -3.86
N ILE A 130 -5.77 -3.49 -2.69
CA ILE A 130 -7.03 -2.80 -2.41
C ILE A 130 -6.80 -1.31 -2.21
N ILE A 131 -5.82 -0.91 -1.40
CA ILE A 131 -5.65 0.49 -1.00
C ILE A 131 -5.25 1.39 -2.18
N PRO A 132 -4.23 1.04 -2.99
CA PRO A 132 -3.90 1.84 -4.16
C PRO A 132 -5.04 1.90 -5.18
N LEU A 133 -5.78 0.79 -5.39
CA LEU A 133 -6.94 0.78 -6.30
C LEU A 133 -8.04 1.74 -5.83
N LEU A 134 -8.36 1.76 -4.54
CA LEU A 134 -9.30 2.73 -3.96
C LEU A 134 -8.79 4.17 -4.11
N GLY A 135 -7.50 4.38 -3.87
CA GLY A 135 -6.84 5.68 -4.07
C GLY A 135 -6.96 6.17 -5.51
N PHE A 136 -6.61 5.32 -6.50
CA PHE A 136 -6.71 5.67 -7.91
C PHE A 136 -8.15 5.89 -8.35
N TRP A 137 -9.09 5.04 -7.91
CA TRP A 137 -10.51 5.20 -8.21
C TRP A 137 -11.03 6.57 -7.75
N TRP A 138 -10.65 7.02 -6.56
CA TRP A 138 -11.03 8.34 -6.07
C TRP A 138 -10.31 9.48 -6.78
N ALA A 139 -9.02 9.31 -7.08
CA ALA A 139 -8.19 10.31 -7.73
C ALA A 139 -8.68 10.67 -9.15
N ILE A 140 -9.18 9.71 -9.92
CA ILE A 140 -9.61 9.90 -11.31
C ILE A 140 -11.07 10.30 -11.48
N LYS A 141 -11.86 10.39 -10.39
CA LYS A 141 -13.26 10.81 -10.50
C LYS A 141 -13.36 12.26 -10.99
N PRO A 142 -14.20 12.56 -12.00
CA PRO A 142 -14.45 13.93 -12.42
C PRO A 142 -14.90 14.80 -11.25
N PHE A 143 -14.38 16.02 -11.14
CA PHE A 143 -15.01 17.03 -10.29
C PHE A 143 -16.39 17.31 -10.87
N ARG A 144 -17.45 17.07 -10.09
CA ARG A 144 -18.78 17.56 -10.44
C ARG A 144 -18.68 19.08 -10.47
N LYS A 145 -18.66 19.71 -11.64
CA LYS A 145 -19.00 21.12 -11.72
C LYS A 145 -20.47 21.19 -11.32
N GLU A 146 -20.77 21.84 -10.20
CA GLU A 146 -22.14 22.28 -9.96
C GLU A 146 -22.48 23.22 -11.12
N ALA A 147 -23.50 22.83 -11.89
CA ALA A 147 -24.03 23.58 -13.00
C ALA A 147 -24.99 24.65 -12.48
#